data_AF-D4DGE1-F1
#
_entry.id   AF-D4DGE1-F1
#
_cell.length_a   1.000
_cell.length_b   1.000
_cell.length_c   1.000
_cell.angle_alpha   90.00
_cell.angle_beta   90.00
_cell.angle_gamma   90.00
#
_symmetry.space_group_name_H-M   'P 1'
#
loop_
_entity.id
_entity.type
_entity.pdbx_description
1 polymer ?
#
loop_
_entity_poly.entity_id
_entity_poly.type
_entity_poly.pdbx_seq_one_letter_code
_entity_poly.pdbx_strand_id
1 'polypeptide(L)' 'GSSATLGLTKVKDACEKIQNYGQQKDESGTHPEPDKSRSLANIKKALAEAKNDYHDVVNVLKSFYGEETTA' A
#
# COMPACT_ATOMS: atom_id res chain seq x y z
N GLY A 1 1.72 -0.09 -9.72
CA GLY A 1 2.42 -0.30 -11.00
C GLY A 1 3.75 -0.99 -10.79
N SER A 2 4.77 -0.24 -10.40
CA SER A 2 6.14 -0.74 -10.11
C SER A 2 6.21 -1.88 -9.10
N SER A 3 5.42 -1.82 -8.02
CA SER A 3 5.37 -2.86 -6.98
C SER A 3 4.88 -4.22 -7.50
N ALA A 4 3.94 -4.22 -8.45
CA ALA A 4 3.41 -5.46 -9.04
C ALA A 4 4.47 -6.21 -9.87
N THR A 5 5.32 -5.48 -10.58
CA THR A 5 6.41 -6.04 -11.40
C THR A 5 7.45 -6.78 -10.56
N LEU A 6 7.67 -6.33 -9.32
CA LEU A 6 8.59 -6.97 -8.36
C LEU A 6 7.90 -8.03 -7.48
N GLY A 7 6.63 -8.37 -7.74
CA GLY A 7 5.88 -9.35 -6.95
C GLY A 7 5.47 -8.85 -5.55
N LEU A 8 5.55 -7.54 -5.29
CA LEU A 8 5.24 -6.92 -4.01
C LEU A 8 3.73 -6.67 -3.88
N THR A 9 2.96 -7.76 -3.78
CA THR A 9 1.49 -7.75 -3.82
C THR A 9 0.86 -6.86 -2.75
N LYS A 10 1.36 -6.89 -1.51
CA LYS A 10 0.85 -6.04 -0.42
C LYS A 10 0.98 -4.54 -0.74
N VAL A 11 2.13 -4.12 -1.26
CA VAL A 11 2.39 -2.73 -1.65
C VAL A 11 1.53 -2.33 -2.84
N LYS A 12 1.34 -3.22 -3.82
CA LYS A 12 0.41 -3.02 -4.94
C LYS A 12 -1.01 -2.76 -4.42
N ASP A 13 -1.52 -3.63 -3.55
CA ASP A 13 -2.90 -3.57 -3.08
C ASP A 13 -3.17 -2.32 -2.24
N ALA A 14 -2.19 -1.89 -1.42
CA ALA A 14 -2.28 -0.62 -0.71
C ALA A 14 -2.34 0.59 -1.66
N CYS A 15 -1.55 0.59 -2.75
CA CYS A 15 -1.62 1.64 -3.77
C CYS A 15 -2.97 1.68 -4.49
N GLU A 16 -3.55 0.52 -4.82
CA GLU A 16 -4.87 0.41 -5.46
C GLU A 16 -5.98 0.93 -4.54
N LYS A 17 -5.95 0.58 -3.24
CA LYS A 17 -6.88 1.14 -2.24
C LYS A 17 -6.80 2.66 -2.17
N ILE A 18 -5.59 3.23 -2.11
CA ILE A 18 -5.39 4.69 -2.08
C ILE A 18 -5.99 5.34 -3.33
N GLN A 19 -5.78 4.76 -4.50
CA GLN A 19 -6.33 5.27 -5.76
C GLN A 19 -7.86 5.22 -5.76
N ASN A 20 -8.46 4.11 -5.31
CA ASN A 20 -9.91 3.95 -5.23
C ASN A 20 -10.55 4.99 -4.30
N TYR A 21 -10.00 5.16 -3.09
CA TYR A 21 -10.46 6.19 -2.16
C TYR A 21 -10.28 7.61 -2.72
N GLY A 22 -9.19 7.87 -3.46
CA GLY A 22 -8.95 9.15 -4.13
C GLY A 22 -10.00 9.48 -5.20
N GLN A 23 -10.63 8.46 -5.79
CA GLN A 23 -11.73 8.61 -6.74
C GLN A 23 -13.12 8.70 -6.06
N GLN A 24 -13.16 8.87 -4.73
CA GLN A 24 -14.40 8.77 -3.94
C GLN A 24 -15.12 7.45 -4.15
N LYS A 25 -14.37 6.35 -4.12
CA LYS A 25 -14.89 5.00 -4.14
C LYS A 25 -14.52 4.26 -2.86
N ASP A 26 -15.19 3.16 -2.62
CA ASP A 26 -14.86 2.19 -1.57
C ASP A 26 -13.51 1.50 -1.87
N GLU A 27 -13.05 0.64 -0.96
CA GLU A 27 -11.76 -0.05 -1.14
C GLU A 27 -11.70 -0.90 -2.42
N SER A 28 -12.85 -1.43 -2.85
CA SER A 28 -12.97 -2.28 -4.03
C SER A 28 -12.95 -1.47 -5.34
N GLY A 29 -13.17 -0.16 -5.28
CA GLY A 29 -13.32 0.70 -6.46
C GLY A 29 -14.63 0.49 -7.21
N THR A 30 -15.61 -0.19 -6.61
CA THR A 30 -16.89 -0.54 -7.24
C THR A 30 -18.02 0.37 -6.78
N HIS A 31 -18.02 0.76 -5.51
CA HIS A 31 -19.08 1.57 -4.93
C HIS A 31 -18.60 2.99 -4.66
N PRO A 32 -19.45 4.01 -4.85
CA PRO A 32 -19.10 5.38 -4.47
C PRO A 32 -19.03 5.54 -2.94
N GLU A 33 -18.04 6.28 -2.47
CA GLU A 33 -17.91 6.75 -1.09
C GLU A 33 -18.25 8.25 -1.05
N PRO A 34 -19.47 8.62 -0.61
CA PRO A 34 -19.92 10.01 -0.60
C PRO A 34 -19.20 10.85 0.46
N ASP A 35 -18.67 10.24 1.51
CA ASP A 35 -17.99 10.95 2.59
C ASP A 35 -16.48 11.07 2.33
N LYS A 36 -16.06 12.26 1.90
CA LYS A 36 -14.65 12.60 1.69
C LYS A 36 -13.79 12.44 2.95
N SER A 37 -14.35 12.64 4.14
CA SER A 37 -13.60 12.48 5.39
C SER A 37 -13.27 11.01 5.65
N ARG A 38 -14.20 10.11 5.33
CA ARG A 38 -13.97 8.65 5.38
C ARG A 38 -12.93 8.23 4.35
N SER A 39 -13.03 8.70 3.10
CA SER A 39 -11.99 8.45 2.09
C SER A 39 -10.61 8.91 2.57
N LEU A 40 -10.50 10.12 3.14
CA LEU A 40 -9.23 10.66 3.61
C LEU A 40 -8.68 9.88 4.82
N ALA A 41 -9.54 9.48 5.76
CA ALA A 41 -9.14 8.64 6.89
C ALA A 41 -8.63 7.27 6.43
N ASN A 42 -9.30 6.66 5.45
CA ASN A 42 -8.89 5.39 4.87
C ASN A 42 -7.60 5.50 4.06
N ILE A 43 -7.40 6.59 3.31
CA ILE A 43 -6.11 6.87 2.63
C ILE A 43 -4.98 6.97 3.64
N LYS A 44 -5.18 7.69 4.76
CA LYS A 44 -4.16 7.79 5.82
C LYS A 44 -3.81 6.42 6.40
N LYS A 45 -4.83 5.59 6.65
CA LYS A 45 -4.64 4.22 7.14
C LYS A 45 -3.87 3.37 6.13
N ALA A 46 -4.29 3.35 4.88
CA ALA A 46 -3.63 2.60 3.81
C ALA A 46 -2.18 3.08 3.58
N LEU A 47 -1.90 4.37 3.75
CA LEU A 47 -0.54 4.91 3.66
C LEU A 47 0.34 4.41 4.82
N ALA A 48 -0.20 4.32 6.03
CA ALA A 48 0.53 3.79 7.18
C ALA A 48 0.83 2.29 7.01
N GLU A 49 -0.15 1.52 6.52
CA GLU A 49 0.03 0.11 6.18
C GLU A 49 1.09 -0.08 5.09
N ALA A 50 1.01 0.69 3.99
CA ALA A 50 1.98 0.64 2.91
C ALA A 50 3.42 0.91 3.38
N LYS A 51 3.61 1.82 4.35
CA LYS A 51 4.95 2.10 4.92
C LYS A 51 5.50 0.91 5.69
N ASN A 52 4.68 0.24 6.47
CA ASN A 52 5.08 -0.96 7.20
C ASN A 52 5.42 -2.09 6.21
N ASP A 53 4.57 -2.31 5.21
CA ASP A 53 4.82 -3.31 4.17
C ASP A 53 6.11 -3.00 3.39
N TYR A 54 6.41 -1.73 3.14
CA TYR A 54 7.68 -1.32 2.54
C TYR A 54 8.89 -1.71 3.39
N HIS A 55 8.83 -1.50 4.70
CA HIS A 55 9.92 -1.85 5.61
C HIS A 55 10.14 -3.37 5.65
N ASP A 56 9.05 -4.15 5.73
CA ASP A 56 9.10 -5.60 5.71
C ASP A 56 9.71 -6.12 4.40
N VAL A 57 9.27 -5.58 3.26
CA VAL A 57 9.80 -5.91 1.94
C VAL A 57 11.30 -5.58 1.85
N VAL A 58 11.73 -4.42 2.36
CA VAL A 58 13.15 -4.04 2.35
C VAL A 58 13.98 -5.06 3.13
N ASN A 59 13.53 -5.48 4.31
CA ASN A 59 14.26 -6.47 5.12
C ASN A 59 14.34 -7.84 4.41
N VAL A 60 13.25 -8.27 3.78
CA VAL A 60 13.22 -9.51 2.98
C VAL A 60 14.18 -9.41 1.79
N LEU A 61 14.16 -8.29 1.05
CA LEU A 61 15.04 -8.09 -0.10
C LEU A 61 16.51 -8.01 0.31
N LYS A 62 16.83 -7.28 1.39
CA LYS A 62 18.20 -7.24 1.94
C LYS A 62 18.71 -8.64 2.29
N SER A 63 17.90 -9.43 3.00
CA SER A 63 18.21 -10.82 3.33
C SER A 63 18.38 -11.69 2.07
N PHE A 64 17.52 -11.52 1.07
CA PHE A 64 17.58 -12.27 -0.18
C PHE A 64 18.84 -11.95 -1.02
N TYR A 65 19.27 -10.70 -1.04
CA TYR A 65 20.46 -10.25 -1.76
C TYR A 65 21.76 -10.34 -0.93
N GLY A 66 21.70 -10.82 0.32
CA GLY A 66 22.87 -10.98 1.18
C GLY A 66 23.43 -9.67 1.76
N GLU A 67 22.62 -8.61 1.80
CA GLU A 67 22.95 -7.41 2.56
C GLU A 67 22.64 -7.64 4.04
N GLU A 68 23.67 -7.63 4.89
CA GLU A 68 23.54 -7.67 6.35
C GLU A 68 22.62 -6.54 6.81
N THR A 69 21.49 -6.90 7.42
CA THR A 69 20.59 -5.90 8.01
C THR A 69 21.20 -5.47 9.33
N THR A 70 22.01 -4.41 9.32
CA THR A 70 22.48 -3.79 10.56
C THR A 70 21.26 -3.27 11.33
N ALA A 71 20.98 -3.95 12.44
CA ALA A 71 19.91 -3.65 13.39
C ALA A 71 20.14 -2.31 14.11
#